data_AF-A0AA36NF01-F1
#
_entry.id   AF-A0AA36NF01-F1
#
_cell.length_a   1.000
_cell.length_b   1.000
_cell.length_c   1.000
_cell.angle_alpha   90.00
_cell.angle_beta   90.00
_cell.angle_gamma   90.00
#
_symmetry.space_group_name_H-M   'P 1'
#
loop_
_entity.id
_entity.type
_entity.pdbx_description
1 polymer ?
#
loop_
_entity_poly.entity_id
_entity_poly.type
_entity_poly.pdbx_seq_one_letter_code
_entity_poly.pdbx_strand_id
1 'polypeptide(L)'
;MVSRVSVKQIYSVTNEFTEKSPWLPRTETVQGVAFVAINKWDTYFCKMVTGRSQDLRAGKTHHVNCAFLDELIAQRNSKSKAAVQDAMAVPAEGEENPKVPNKKRRVTPADRHLAPATITVMLPAVTHGGVSFAETSVRALWNVRNQQEIFLELDEEVLEHLRIGVLQSRDAGQEGRHHSAQTKAPAERPAGADAEELTK
;
A
#
# COMPACT_ATOMS: atom_id res chain seq x y z
N MET A 1 20.53 -33.85 -20.86
CA MET A 1 19.82 -32.56 -20.66
C MET A 1 20.80 -31.44 -20.92
N VAL A 2 20.50 -30.51 -21.84
CA VAL A 2 21.35 -29.33 -22.05
C VAL A 2 20.89 -28.23 -21.10
N SER A 3 21.76 -27.83 -20.17
CA SER A 3 21.49 -26.67 -19.31
C SER A 3 21.47 -25.42 -20.16
N ARG A 4 20.34 -24.69 -20.17
CA ARG A 4 20.23 -23.40 -20.85
C ARG A 4 20.64 -22.31 -19.86
N VAL A 5 21.77 -21.66 -20.14
CA VAL A 5 22.17 -20.43 -19.43
C VAL A 5 21.07 -19.37 -19.63
N SER A 6 20.68 -18.70 -18.56
CA SER A 6 19.75 -17.57 -18.59
C SER A 6 20.37 -16.36 -17.91
N VAL A 7 20.30 -15.20 -18.57
CA VAL A 7 20.69 -13.90 -18.02
C VAL A 7 19.44 -13.18 -17.53
N LYS A 8 19.48 -12.57 -16.35
CA LYS A 8 18.38 -11.80 -15.76
C LYS A 8 18.90 -10.51 -15.17
N GLN A 9 18.28 -9.39 -15.54
CA GLN A 9 18.50 -8.11 -14.87
C GLN A 9 17.79 -8.09 -13.51
N ILE A 10 18.48 -7.60 -12.50
CA ILE A 10 17.98 -7.45 -11.13
C ILE A 10 18.32 -6.03 -10.70
N TYR A 11 17.36 -5.34 -10.10
CA TYR A 11 17.58 -4.04 -9.47
C TYR A 11 17.89 -4.24 -7.99
N SER A 12 18.83 -3.44 -7.49
CA SER A 12 19.24 -3.44 -6.08
C SER A 12 19.04 -2.04 -5.54
N VAL A 13 18.24 -1.92 -4.47
CA VAL A 13 17.93 -0.65 -3.81
C VAL A 13 18.64 -0.67 -2.46
N THR A 14 19.46 0.35 -2.23
CA THR A 14 20.31 0.49 -1.04
C THR A 14 20.23 1.90 -0.47
N ASN A 15 20.27 1.97 0.86
CA ASN A 15 20.44 3.17 1.65
C ASN A 15 21.25 2.83 2.92
N GLU A 16 21.37 3.77 3.86
CA GLU A 16 22.14 3.64 5.10
C GLU A 16 21.70 2.45 5.99
N PHE A 17 20.48 1.96 5.82
CA PHE A 17 19.96 0.79 6.55
C PHE A 17 20.14 -0.55 5.82
N THR A 18 20.37 -0.51 4.50
CA THR A 18 20.30 -1.68 3.63
C THR A 18 21.59 -1.98 2.87
N GLU A 19 22.63 -1.16 2.99
CA GLU A 19 23.98 -1.40 2.43
C GLU A 19 24.47 -2.86 2.55
N LYS A 20 24.42 -3.45 3.76
CA LYS A 20 24.86 -4.84 4.03
C LYS A 20 23.88 -5.93 3.59
N SER A 21 22.65 -5.57 3.23
CA SER A 21 21.57 -6.49 2.86
C SER A 21 20.56 -5.71 2.00
N PRO A 22 20.89 -5.48 0.71
CA PRO A 22 20.10 -4.66 -0.18
C PRO A 22 18.68 -5.17 -0.34
N TRP A 23 17.73 -4.27 -0.61
CA TRP A 23 16.42 -4.68 -1.08
C TRP A 23 16.51 -5.04 -2.56
N LEU A 24 16.05 -6.24 -2.90
CA LEU A 24 15.96 -6.73 -4.28
C LEU A 24 14.47 -6.81 -4.67
N PRO A 25 13.83 -5.66 -4.99
CA PRO A 25 12.40 -5.62 -5.24
C PRO A 25 12.01 -6.47 -6.46
N ARG A 26 10.76 -6.93 -6.49
CA ARG A 26 10.19 -7.47 -7.73
C ARG A 26 9.96 -6.31 -8.70
N THR A 27 10.50 -6.44 -9.89
CA THR A 27 10.39 -5.41 -10.94
C THR A 27 9.78 -5.97 -12.22
N GLU A 28 9.07 -5.11 -12.95
CA GLU A 28 8.50 -5.41 -14.27
C GLU A 28 8.85 -4.27 -15.23
N THR A 29 9.26 -4.61 -16.46
CA THR A 29 9.52 -3.61 -17.51
C THR A 29 8.35 -3.59 -18.48
N VAL A 30 7.73 -2.43 -18.64
CA VAL A 30 6.56 -2.23 -19.51
C VAL A 30 6.77 -0.98 -20.34
N GLN A 31 6.64 -1.09 -21.67
CA GLN A 31 6.85 0.03 -22.61
C GLN A 31 8.20 0.77 -22.44
N GLY A 32 9.26 0.02 -22.14
CA GLY A 32 10.62 0.56 -21.92
C GLY A 32 10.88 1.15 -20.53
N VAL A 33 9.87 1.19 -19.66
CA VAL A 33 9.95 1.77 -18.31
C VAL A 33 10.01 0.66 -17.28
N ALA A 34 10.90 0.79 -16.29
CA ALA A 34 10.99 -0.14 -15.17
C ALA A 34 10.02 0.27 -14.06
N PHE A 35 9.32 -0.71 -13.50
CA PHE A 35 8.40 -0.53 -12.37
C PHE A 35 8.82 -1.41 -11.19
N VAL A 36 8.64 -0.89 -9.99
CA VAL A 36 9.00 -1.51 -8.71
C VAL A 36 7.75 -1.89 -7.93
N ALA A 37 7.67 -3.15 -7.47
CA ALA A 37 6.56 -3.63 -6.65
C ALA A 37 6.71 -3.15 -5.20
N ILE A 38 5.84 -2.23 -4.78
CA ILE A 38 5.71 -1.77 -3.40
C ILE A 38 4.63 -2.61 -2.72
N ASN A 39 4.99 -3.30 -1.64
CA ASN A 39 4.07 -4.08 -0.81
C ASN A 39 4.28 -3.70 0.66
N LYS A 40 3.20 -3.34 1.36
CA LYS A 40 3.24 -2.91 2.77
C LYS A 40 3.61 -4.02 3.77
N TRP A 41 3.70 -5.27 3.28
CA TRP A 41 4.13 -6.47 3.99
C TRP A 41 5.44 -7.07 3.44
N ASP A 42 6.23 -6.30 2.69
CA ASP A 42 7.61 -6.69 2.34
C ASP A 42 8.57 -6.30 3.48
N THR A 43 9.22 -7.30 4.08
CA THR A 43 10.20 -7.15 5.16
C THR A 43 11.40 -6.28 4.79
N TYR A 44 11.90 -6.38 3.55
CA TYR A 44 13.04 -5.62 3.06
C TYR A 44 12.65 -4.19 2.71
N PHE A 45 11.46 -3.97 2.13
CA PHE A 45 10.90 -2.63 1.96
C PHE A 45 10.70 -1.95 3.33
N CYS A 46 10.15 -2.67 4.31
CA CYS A 46 9.98 -2.19 5.67
C CYS A 46 11.33 -1.77 6.29
N LYS A 47 12.39 -2.58 6.08
CA LYS A 47 13.75 -2.26 6.54
C LYS A 47 14.36 -1.06 5.80
N MET A 48 14.18 -0.97 4.48
CA MET A 48 14.65 0.16 3.66
C MET A 48 14.04 1.48 4.16
N VAL A 49 12.73 1.51 4.39
CA VAL A 49 12.06 2.74 4.86
C VAL A 49 12.43 3.10 6.31
N THR A 50 12.48 2.11 7.21
CA THR A 50 12.43 2.36 8.68
C THR A 50 13.67 1.94 9.47
N GLY A 51 14.68 1.38 8.82
CA GLY A 51 15.84 0.77 9.45
C GLY A 51 15.59 -0.57 10.14
N ARG A 52 14.33 -1.00 10.29
CA ARG A 52 13.94 -2.22 11.02
C ARG A 52 13.10 -3.13 10.13
N SER A 53 13.48 -4.41 10.11
CA SER A 53 12.68 -5.47 9.48
C SER A 53 11.29 -5.56 10.08
N GLN A 54 10.33 -5.96 9.26
CA GLN A 54 8.96 -6.23 9.69
C GLN A 54 8.91 -7.31 10.79
N ASP A 55 8.10 -7.08 11.84
CA ASP A 55 7.70 -8.08 12.82
C ASP A 55 6.18 -8.02 13.00
N LEU A 56 5.52 -9.19 12.96
CA LEU A 56 4.07 -9.33 13.11
C LEU A 56 3.68 -9.99 14.44
N ARG A 57 4.64 -10.28 15.33
CA ARG A 57 4.37 -10.87 16.64
C ARG A 57 3.60 -9.91 17.54
N ALA A 58 2.62 -10.46 18.26
CA ALA A 58 1.79 -9.72 19.21
C ALA A 58 2.66 -8.97 20.24
N GLY A 59 2.34 -7.70 20.49
CA GLY A 59 3.07 -6.83 21.42
C GLY A 59 4.39 -6.26 20.91
N LYS A 60 4.87 -6.64 19.70
CA LYS A 60 6.09 -6.10 19.08
C LYS A 60 5.91 -5.76 17.59
N THR A 61 4.68 -5.53 17.16
CA THR A 61 4.33 -5.32 15.75
C THR A 61 5.03 -4.09 15.17
N HIS A 62 5.84 -4.30 14.12
CA HIS A 62 6.46 -3.25 13.33
C HIS A 62 6.26 -3.55 11.84
N HIS A 63 5.60 -2.65 11.14
CA HIS A 63 5.28 -2.78 9.71
C HIS A 63 5.14 -1.41 9.04
N VAL A 64 5.18 -1.36 7.72
CA VAL A 64 4.94 -0.14 6.92
C VAL A 64 3.50 -0.03 6.39
N ASN A 65 2.57 -0.86 6.88
CA ASN A 65 1.14 -0.67 6.67
C ASN A 65 0.68 0.67 7.28
N CYS A 66 0.34 1.64 6.43
CA CYS A 66 -0.06 3.00 6.78
C CYS A 66 -1.04 3.58 5.74
N ALA A 67 -1.72 4.68 6.10
CA ALA A 67 -2.75 5.30 5.27
C ALA A 67 -2.21 5.79 3.91
N PHE A 68 -0.98 6.30 3.87
CA PHE A 68 -0.32 6.75 2.65
C PHE A 68 -0.25 5.66 1.56
N LEU A 69 0.21 4.45 1.90
CA LEU A 69 0.25 3.34 0.91
C LEU A 69 -1.15 2.85 0.53
N ASP A 70 -2.09 2.85 1.47
CA ASP A 70 -3.48 2.48 1.21
C ASP A 70 -4.18 3.46 0.26
N GLU A 71 -3.85 4.75 0.34
CA GLU A 71 -4.33 5.77 -0.57
C GLU A 71 -3.79 5.55 -2.00
N LEU A 72 -2.48 5.34 -2.17
CA LEU A 72 -1.88 5.07 -3.50
C LEU A 72 -2.48 3.83 -4.16
N ILE A 73 -2.69 2.77 -3.37
CA ILE A 73 -3.37 1.55 -3.81
C ILE A 73 -4.83 1.84 -4.21
N ALA A 74 -5.56 2.64 -3.43
CA ALA A 74 -6.93 3.05 -3.74
C ALA A 74 -7.00 3.89 -5.02
N GLN A 75 -6.13 4.88 -5.20
CA GLN A 75 -5.99 5.68 -6.41
C GLN A 75 -5.74 4.78 -7.63
N ARG A 76 -4.76 3.87 -7.56
CA ARG A 76 -4.46 2.93 -8.66
C ARG A 76 -5.65 2.04 -8.99
N ASN A 77 -6.32 1.49 -7.98
CA ASN A 77 -7.51 0.66 -8.17
C ASN A 77 -8.68 1.44 -8.78
N SER A 78 -8.86 2.71 -8.42
CA SER A 78 -9.89 3.59 -8.96
C SER A 78 -9.64 3.89 -10.44
N LYS A 79 -8.45 4.42 -10.77
CA LYS A 79 -8.06 4.78 -12.14
C LYS A 79 -7.95 3.56 -13.05
N SER A 80 -7.53 2.40 -12.53
CA SER A 80 -7.55 1.13 -13.28
C SER A 80 -8.98 0.67 -13.66
N LYS A 81 -9.98 0.97 -12.82
CA LYS A 81 -11.39 0.68 -13.15
C LYS A 81 -11.97 1.70 -14.12
N ALA A 82 -11.66 2.97 -13.94
CA ALA A 82 -12.08 4.05 -14.83
C ALA A 82 -11.63 3.79 -16.27
N ALA A 83 -10.34 3.52 -16.49
CA ALA A 83 -9.80 3.30 -17.84
C ALA A 83 -10.49 2.15 -18.62
N VAL A 84 -10.94 1.08 -17.94
CA VAL A 84 -11.73 0.01 -18.57
C VAL A 84 -13.18 0.44 -18.82
N GLN A 85 -13.78 1.23 -17.93
CA GLN A 85 -15.13 1.77 -18.13
C GLN A 85 -15.17 2.75 -19.31
N ASP A 86 -14.17 3.63 -19.42
CA ASP A 86 -14.03 4.59 -20.50
C ASP A 86 -13.84 3.88 -21.86
N ALA A 87 -12.97 2.87 -21.91
CA ALA A 87 -12.77 2.04 -23.11
C ALA A 87 -14.00 1.20 -23.51
N MET A 88 -14.89 0.89 -22.55
CA MET A 88 -16.17 0.22 -22.82
C MET A 88 -17.31 1.20 -23.16
N ALA A 89 -17.11 2.51 -22.99
CA ALA A 89 -18.14 3.54 -23.18
C ALA A 89 -18.15 4.16 -24.59
N VAL A 90 -17.38 3.61 -25.54
CA VAL A 90 -17.35 4.08 -26.94
C VAL A 90 -18.77 4.05 -27.52
N PRO A 91 -19.35 5.20 -27.91
CA PRO A 91 -20.66 5.23 -28.53
C PRO A 91 -20.57 4.62 -29.93
N ALA A 92 -21.55 3.79 -30.29
CA ALA A 92 -21.73 3.40 -31.69
C ALA A 92 -22.11 4.64 -32.50
N GLU A 93 -21.34 4.98 -33.54
CA GLU A 93 -21.70 6.05 -34.45
C GLU A 93 -23.05 5.75 -35.11
N GLY A 94 -24.07 6.56 -34.82
CA GLY A 94 -25.40 6.47 -35.44
C GLY A 94 -26.58 6.17 -34.50
N GLU A 95 -26.39 5.89 -33.21
CA GLU A 95 -27.52 5.78 -32.26
C GLU A 95 -27.89 7.14 -31.65
N GLU A 96 -29.06 7.68 -32.04
CA GLU A 96 -29.61 8.96 -31.55
C GLU A 96 -29.98 8.95 -30.05
N ASN A 97 -29.92 7.78 -29.40
CA ASN A 97 -30.13 7.65 -27.96
C ASN A 97 -29.36 6.42 -27.42
N PRO A 98 -28.05 6.54 -27.11
CA PRO A 98 -27.25 5.42 -26.68
C PRO A 98 -27.79 4.85 -25.37
N LYS A 99 -28.28 3.61 -25.40
CA LYS A 99 -28.75 2.89 -24.21
C LYS A 99 -27.56 2.62 -23.29
N VAL A 100 -27.28 3.57 -22.39
CA VAL A 100 -26.24 3.48 -21.37
C VAL A 100 -26.30 2.10 -20.71
N PRO A 101 -25.28 1.23 -20.89
CA PRO A 101 -25.34 -0.14 -20.40
C PRO A 101 -25.31 -0.13 -18.86
N ASN A 102 -26.50 -0.20 -18.27
CA ASN A 102 -26.78 0.24 -16.90
C ASN A 102 -26.30 -0.74 -15.81
N LYS A 103 -25.24 -1.51 -16.09
CA LYS A 103 -24.68 -2.53 -15.21
C LYS A 103 -23.16 -2.44 -15.25
N LYS A 104 -22.58 -1.68 -14.30
CA LYS A 104 -21.14 -1.61 -14.06
C LYS A 104 -20.59 -3.01 -13.75
N ARG A 105 -20.12 -3.72 -14.78
CA ARG A 105 -19.46 -5.04 -14.63
C ARG A 105 -18.22 -4.86 -13.76
N ARG A 106 -17.94 -5.86 -12.90
CA ARG A 106 -16.68 -5.92 -12.16
C ARG A 106 -15.52 -6.06 -13.15
N VAL A 107 -14.58 -5.11 -13.10
CA VAL A 107 -13.33 -5.18 -13.87
C VAL A 107 -12.46 -6.34 -13.36
N THR A 108 -11.86 -7.07 -14.29
CA THR A 108 -11.11 -8.31 -14.10
C THR A 108 -9.75 -8.23 -14.79
N PRO A 109 -8.77 -9.12 -14.45
CA PRO A 109 -7.46 -9.09 -15.10
C PRO A 109 -7.48 -9.42 -16.61
N ALA A 110 -8.54 -10.06 -17.11
CA ALA A 110 -8.73 -10.31 -18.55
C ALA A 110 -9.00 -9.00 -19.33
N ASP A 111 -9.48 -7.96 -18.65
CA ASP A 111 -9.78 -6.66 -19.25
C ASP A 111 -8.52 -5.82 -19.51
N ARG A 112 -7.32 -6.38 -19.29
CA ARG A 112 -6.01 -5.73 -19.56
C ARG A 112 -5.90 -5.20 -21.00
N HIS A 113 -6.57 -5.84 -21.96
CA HIS A 113 -6.56 -5.41 -23.37
C HIS A 113 -7.43 -4.17 -23.65
N LEU A 114 -8.34 -3.82 -22.74
CA LEU A 114 -9.17 -2.61 -22.80
C LEU A 114 -8.52 -1.44 -22.06
N ALA A 115 -7.52 -1.69 -21.23
CA ALA A 115 -6.84 -0.69 -20.41
C ALA A 115 -5.50 -0.26 -21.02
N PRO A 116 -5.04 0.98 -20.77
CA PRO A 116 -3.64 1.33 -20.99
C PRO A 116 -2.74 0.48 -20.09
N ALA A 117 -1.52 0.21 -20.54
CA ALA A 117 -0.55 -0.59 -19.78
C ALA A 117 -0.17 0.06 -18.43
N THR A 118 -0.21 1.39 -18.38
CA THR A 118 0.09 2.23 -17.22
C THR A 118 -1.06 3.21 -16.95
N ILE A 119 -1.22 3.61 -15.69
CA ILE A 119 -2.13 4.65 -15.22
C ILE A 119 -1.34 5.64 -14.34
N THR A 120 -1.72 6.92 -14.33
CA THR A 120 -1.05 7.93 -13.49
C THR A 120 -1.58 7.90 -12.06
N VAL A 121 -0.72 7.88 -11.04
CA VAL A 121 -1.05 8.01 -9.61
C VAL A 121 -0.43 9.31 -9.09
N MET A 122 -1.11 9.99 -8.16
CA MET A 122 -0.54 11.15 -7.48
C MET A 122 0.13 10.67 -6.19
N LEU A 123 1.42 10.99 -6.01
CA LEU A 123 2.07 10.90 -4.71
C LEU A 123 1.75 12.20 -3.95
N PRO A 124 1.02 12.15 -2.82
CA PRO A 124 0.69 13.35 -2.03
C PRO A 124 1.93 14.11 -1.58
N ALA A 125 1.82 15.41 -1.32
CA ALA A 125 2.89 16.18 -0.69
C ALA A 125 3.25 15.61 0.70
N VAL A 126 4.54 15.48 0.99
CA VAL A 126 5.03 14.86 2.25
C VAL A 126 6.17 15.66 2.87
N THR A 127 6.34 15.52 4.19
CA THR A 127 7.44 16.12 4.94
C THR A 127 7.74 15.28 6.19
N HIS A 128 8.99 14.86 6.36
CA HIS A 128 9.49 14.17 7.55
C HIS A 128 11.00 14.38 7.69
N GLY A 129 11.50 14.57 8.92
CA GLY A 129 12.94 14.67 9.19
C GLY A 129 13.67 15.84 8.51
N GLY A 130 12.95 16.92 8.16
CA GLY A 130 13.50 18.07 7.43
C GLY A 130 13.57 17.90 5.91
N VAL A 131 13.21 16.72 5.37
CA VAL A 131 13.04 16.46 3.94
C VAL A 131 11.58 16.65 3.57
N SER A 132 11.30 17.30 2.44
CA SER A 132 9.96 17.48 1.90
C SER A 132 9.90 17.23 0.39
N PHE A 133 8.77 16.68 -0.06
CA PHE A 133 8.44 16.50 -1.46
C PHE A 133 7.07 17.14 -1.75
N ALA A 134 6.97 17.87 -2.84
CA ALA A 134 5.70 18.38 -3.34
C ALA A 134 4.82 17.23 -3.88
N GLU A 135 3.53 17.49 -4.09
CA GLU A 135 2.68 16.52 -4.79
C GLU A 135 3.22 16.31 -6.22
N THR A 136 3.35 15.05 -6.65
CA THR A 136 3.85 14.73 -7.99
C THR A 136 3.08 13.57 -8.63
N SER A 137 3.05 13.54 -9.96
CA SER A 137 2.38 12.52 -10.75
C SER A 137 3.36 11.45 -11.23
N VAL A 138 3.13 10.19 -10.89
CA VAL A 138 3.96 9.05 -11.30
C VAL A 138 3.15 8.04 -12.09
N ARG A 139 3.78 7.26 -12.97
CA ARG A 139 3.14 6.11 -13.61
C ARG A 139 3.11 4.92 -12.65
N ALA A 140 1.99 4.21 -12.70
CA ALA A 140 1.79 2.93 -12.06
C ALA A 140 1.35 1.90 -13.09
N LEU A 141 1.64 0.62 -12.89
CA LEU A 141 1.05 -0.41 -13.75
C LEU A 141 -0.45 -0.53 -13.51
N TRP A 142 -1.22 -0.66 -14.59
CA TRP A 142 -2.63 -1.04 -14.49
C TRP A 142 -2.73 -2.41 -13.83
N ASN A 143 -3.54 -2.52 -12.76
CA ASN A 143 -3.75 -3.78 -12.06
C ASN A 143 -5.06 -3.74 -11.27
N VAL A 144 -5.81 -4.84 -11.30
CA VAL A 144 -7.03 -5.05 -10.50
C VAL A 144 -7.01 -6.38 -9.71
N ARG A 145 -5.94 -7.17 -9.83
CA ARG A 145 -5.78 -8.50 -9.21
C ARG A 145 -5.23 -8.40 -7.79
N ASN A 146 -4.09 -7.74 -7.61
CA ASN A 146 -3.46 -7.59 -6.31
C ASN A 146 -3.91 -6.26 -5.69
N GLN A 147 -4.52 -6.32 -4.51
CA GLN A 147 -4.99 -5.14 -3.76
C GLN A 147 -4.01 -4.71 -2.66
N GLN A 148 -2.92 -5.44 -2.42
CA GLN A 148 -1.95 -5.14 -1.35
C GLN A 148 -0.61 -4.59 -1.87
N GLU A 149 -0.50 -4.47 -3.20
CA GLU A 149 0.75 -4.18 -3.89
C GLU A 149 0.47 -3.18 -5.01
N ILE A 150 1.36 -2.20 -5.19
CA ILE A 150 1.33 -1.26 -6.30
C ILE A 150 2.67 -1.31 -7.01
N PHE A 151 2.64 -1.31 -8.34
CA PHE A 151 3.83 -1.12 -9.14
C PHE A 151 3.92 0.34 -9.51
N LEU A 152 4.94 1.04 -9.05
CA LEU A 152 5.25 2.43 -9.37
C LEU A 152 6.52 2.49 -10.23
N GLU A 153 6.79 3.61 -10.87
CA GLU A 153 8.07 3.80 -11.57
C GLU A 153 9.26 3.53 -10.65
N LEU A 154 10.24 2.80 -11.17
CA LEU A 154 11.51 2.59 -10.47
C LEU A 154 12.41 3.79 -10.75
N ASP A 155 12.29 4.79 -9.87
CA ASP A 155 13.04 6.03 -9.88
C ASP A 155 13.47 6.38 -8.43
N GLU A 156 14.59 7.10 -8.28
CA GLU A 156 15.18 7.42 -6.98
C GLU A 156 14.32 8.41 -6.18
N GLU A 157 13.84 9.48 -6.82
CA GLU A 157 12.96 10.47 -6.17
C GLU A 157 11.64 9.83 -5.77
N VAL A 158 11.08 8.97 -6.63
CA VAL A 158 9.85 8.21 -6.33
C VAL A 158 10.04 7.31 -5.11
N LEU A 159 11.17 6.60 -5.00
CA LEU A 159 11.45 5.72 -3.86
C LEU A 159 11.64 6.50 -2.56
N GLU A 160 12.32 7.65 -2.59
CA GLU A 160 12.54 8.48 -1.41
C GLU A 160 11.24 9.21 -0.98
N HIS A 161 10.44 9.71 -1.93
CA HIS A 161 9.11 10.25 -1.68
C HIS A 161 8.21 9.22 -0.97
N LEU A 162 8.21 7.97 -1.43
CA LEU A 162 7.51 6.87 -0.77
C LEU A 162 8.02 6.62 0.66
N ARG A 163 9.34 6.66 0.88
CA ARG A 163 9.95 6.51 2.21
C ARG A 163 9.50 7.62 3.16
N ILE A 164 9.62 8.89 2.76
CA ILE A 164 9.22 10.06 3.55
C ILE A 164 7.72 10.01 3.86
N GLY A 165 6.86 9.69 2.88
CA GLY A 165 5.41 9.57 3.09
C GLY A 165 4.99 8.45 4.04
N VAL A 166 5.67 7.30 3.98
CA VAL A 166 5.45 6.21 4.94
C VAL A 166 5.90 6.59 6.35
N LEU A 167 7.03 7.29 6.50
CA LEU A 167 7.53 7.76 7.79
C LEU A 167 6.57 8.78 8.42
N GLN A 168 6.21 9.84 7.69
CA GLN A 168 5.22 10.84 8.13
C GLN A 168 3.89 10.20 8.55
N SER A 169 3.36 9.27 7.74
CA SER A 169 2.09 8.59 8.05
C SER A 169 2.17 7.67 9.27
N ARG A 170 3.36 7.19 9.64
CA ARG A 170 3.56 6.40 10.87
C ARG A 170 3.55 7.27 12.11
N ASP A 171 4.18 8.44 12.08
CA ASP A 171 4.27 9.34 13.23
C ASP A 171 2.89 9.90 13.61
N ALA A 172 2.12 10.36 12.62
CA ALA A 172 0.71 10.75 12.80
C ALA A 172 -0.16 9.61 13.38
N GLY A 173 0.21 8.35 13.11
CA GLY A 173 -0.44 7.16 13.67
C GLY A 173 0.00 6.80 15.11
N GLN A 174 1.11 7.35 15.60
CA GLN A 174 1.60 7.16 16.98
C GLN A 174 1.02 8.19 17.95
N GLU A 175 0.85 9.44 17.53
CA GLU A 175 0.26 10.51 18.37
C GLU A 175 -1.14 10.13 18.87
N GLY A 176 -1.95 9.47 18.03
CA GLY A 176 -3.29 8.97 18.40
C GLY A 176 -3.31 7.79 19.40
N ARG A 177 -2.16 7.22 19.80
CA ARG A 177 -2.09 6.05 20.71
C ARG A 177 -1.60 6.38 22.13
N HIS A 178 -1.12 7.59 22.39
CA HIS A 178 -0.59 7.98 23.71
C HIS A 178 -1.65 8.60 24.67
N HIS A 179 -2.94 8.56 24.33
CA HIS A 179 -4.03 9.14 25.13
C HIS A 179 -5.16 8.17 25.49
N SER A 180 -4.84 6.91 25.77
CA SER A 180 -5.79 5.95 26.37
C SER A 180 -5.17 4.96 27.36
N ALA A 181 -4.19 5.42 28.16
CA ALA A 181 -3.85 4.78 29.42
C ALA A 181 -4.93 5.09 30.49
N GLN A 182 -6.16 4.62 30.26
CA GLN A 182 -7.25 4.85 31.20
C GLN A 182 -7.10 3.88 32.38
N THR A 183 -6.76 4.44 33.55
CA THR A 183 -6.52 3.72 34.80
C THR A 183 -7.73 2.85 35.16
N LYS A 184 -7.56 1.53 35.08
CA LYS A 184 -8.61 0.59 35.46
C LYS A 184 -8.66 0.50 36.99
N ALA A 185 -9.58 1.24 37.60
CA ALA A 185 -9.82 1.19 39.04
C ALA A 185 -10.15 -0.25 39.48
N PRO A 186 -9.65 -0.71 40.64
CA PRO A 186 -9.96 -2.04 41.16
C PRO A 186 -11.44 -2.12 41.54
N ALA A 187 -12.13 -3.15 41.06
CA ALA A 187 -13.54 -3.36 41.37
C ALA A 187 -13.70 -3.84 42.82
N GLU A 188 -14.43 -3.06 43.63
CA GLU A 188 -14.87 -3.48 44.95
C GLU A 188 -15.79 -4.70 44.83
N ARG A 189 -15.58 -5.70 45.71
CA ARG A 189 -16.49 -6.84 45.81
C ARG A 189 -17.67 -6.44 46.69
N PRO A 190 -18.94 -6.56 46.23
CA PRO A 190 -20.07 -6.44 47.13
C PRO A 190 -20.07 -7.63 48.11
N ALA A 191 -20.17 -7.34 49.40
CA ALA A 191 -20.39 -8.33 50.45
C ALA A 191 -21.85 -8.25 50.92
N GLY A 192 -22.51 -9.39 51.12
CA GLY A 192 -23.83 -9.46 51.76
C GLY A 192 -24.70 -10.63 51.32
N ALA A 193 -25.46 -11.17 52.29
CA ALA A 193 -26.37 -12.33 52.25
C ALA A 193 -25.70 -13.71 52.02
N ASP A 194 -25.98 -14.79 52.76
CA ASP A 194 -26.80 -15.02 53.98
C ASP A 194 -26.46 -16.45 54.52
N ALA A 195 -26.69 -16.87 55.78
CA ALA A 195 -27.19 -16.25 57.01
C ALA A 195 -26.67 -17.03 58.26
N GLU A 196 -27.57 -17.41 59.19
CA GLU A 196 -27.41 -18.29 60.39
C GLU A 196 -26.44 -17.89 61.52
N GLU A 197 -26.99 -17.27 62.58
CA GLU A 197 -26.60 -17.64 63.95
C GLU A 197 -27.84 -17.71 64.87
N LEU A 198 -27.90 -18.79 65.67
CA LEU A 198 -28.99 -19.12 66.60
C LEU A 198 -29.06 -18.15 67.79
N THR A 199 -30.26 -17.72 68.16
CA THR A 199 -30.52 -17.20 69.50
C THR A 199 -30.97 -18.31 70.46
N LYS A 200 -30.13 -18.56 71.48
CA LYS A 200 -30.45 -19.06 72.84
C LYS A 200 -31.30 -20.33 72.97
#